data_AF-A0A2S2PRX2-F1
#
_entry.id   AF-A0A2S2PRX2-F1
#
_cell.length_a   1.000
_cell.length_b   1.000
_cell.length_c   1.000
_cell.angle_alpha   90.00
_cell.angle_beta   90.00
_cell.angle_gamma   90.00
#
_symmetry.space_group_name_H-M   'P 1'
#
loop_
_entity.id
_entity.type
_entity.pdbx_description
1 polymer ?
#
loop_
_entity_poly.entity_id
_entity_poly.type
_entity_poly.pdbx_seq_one_letter_code
_entity_poly.pdbx_strand_id
1 'polypeptide(L)'
;RIHSETRTSEHSKPSTTHSFICDYCNQIFSRKQNLKRHFLVHKSTFDERCKIVCMYCMSNGVSKKFVTRKLLQEHCVKVHDVELREEIKTFSSKSEFKKWQLDVQRSTKCRFVSTRGINKVANGVKKLYLNCHRDGYFNRKLNSIRKLKSQGSNKTN
;
A
#
# COMPACT_ATOMS: atom_id res chain seq x y z
N ARG A 1 29.62 21.62 21.70
CA ARG A 1 30.00 22.96 21.21
C ARG A 1 29.16 23.25 19.98
N ILE A 2 28.47 24.37 20.02
CA ILE A 2 27.44 24.88 19.11
C ILE A 2 28.00 25.12 17.70
N HIS A 3 27.21 24.90 16.64
CA HIS A 3 26.80 25.95 15.69
C HIS A 3 25.62 25.47 14.81
N SER A 4 24.51 26.17 15.02
CA SER A 4 23.37 26.36 14.15
C SER A 4 23.78 27.08 12.86
N GLU A 5 23.24 26.67 11.72
CA GLU A 5 23.05 27.57 10.57
C GLU A 5 21.93 27.04 9.66
N THR A 6 20.84 27.81 9.66
CA THR A 6 19.73 27.77 8.72
C THR A 6 20.23 28.04 7.31
N ARG A 7 20.00 27.10 6.38
CA ARG A 7 20.20 27.34 4.95
C ARG A 7 18.86 27.53 4.26
N THR A 8 18.43 28.78 4.20
CA THR A 8 17.44 29.26 3.24
C THR A 8 17.98 29.02 1.84
N SER A 9 17.31 28.15 1.07
CA SER A 9 17.56 28.00 -0.36
C SER A 9 16.36 28.57 -1.11
N GLU A 10 16.34 29.89 -1.22
CA GLU A 10 15.70 30.54 -2.36
C GLU A 10 16.38 30.04 -3.62
N HIS A 11 15.66 29.26 -4.42
CA HIS A 11 15.90 29.13 -5.85
C HIS A 11 14.55 29.22 -6.53
N SER A 12 14.15 30.46 -6.79
CA SER A 12 13.14 30.82 -7.76
C SER A 12 13.61 30.42 -9.16
N LYS A 13 13.01 29.35 -9.70
CA LYS A 13 12.84 29.18 -11.14
C LYS A 13 11.34 29.04 -11.39
N PRO A 14 10.67 29.99 -12.07
CA PRO A 14 9.30 29.79 -12.51
C PRO A 14 9.36 28.89 -13.74
N SER A 15 9.51 27.58 -13.53
CA SER A 15 9.19 26.62 -14.57
C SER A 15 7.68 26.55 -14.65
N THR A 16 7.10 27.06 -15.74
CA THR A 16 5.71 26.88 -16.18
C THR A 16 5.43 25.41 -16.50
N THR A 17 5.67 24.53 -15.55
CA THR A 17 5.29 23.13 -15.58
C THR A 17 4.04 23.01 -14.75
N HIS A 18 2.94 22.58 -15.37
CA HIS A 18 1.64 22.32 -14.75
C HIS A 18 1.76 21.67 -13.38
N SER A 19 1.85 22.52 -12.35
CA SER A 19 1.99 22.11 -10.96
C SER A 19 0.61 22.06 -10.36
N PHE A 20 0.24 20.92 -9.79
CA PHE A 20 -1.08 20.69 -9.24
C PHE A 20 -1.01 20.93 -7.74
N ILE A 21 -1.53 22.07 -7.29
CA ILE A 21 -1.46 22.52 -5.89
C ILE A 21 -2.75 22.11 -5.16
N CYS A 22 -2.64 21.71 -3.90
CA CYS A 22 -3.81 21.48 -3.06
C CYS A 22 -4.24 22.77 -2.35
N ASP A 23 -5.48 23.19 -2.56
CA ASP A 23 -6.00 24.44 -1.98
C ASP A 23 -6.18 24.41 -0.45
N TYR A 24 -6.19 23.23 0.17
CA TYR A 24 -6.36 23.07 1.62
C TYR A 24 -5.04 23.09 2.41
N CYS A 25 -3.93 22.70 1.79
CA CYS A 25 -2.65 22.56 2.49
C CYS A 25 -1.42 22.95 1.65
N ASN A 26 -1.64 23.56 0.48
CA ASN A 26 -0.64 24.09 -0.46
C ASN A 26 0.44 23.09 -0.90
N GLN A 27 0.19 21.79 -0.76
CA GLN A 27 1.11 20.75 -1.22
C GLN A 27 1.15 20.70 -2.75
N ILE A 28 2.36 20.63 -3.31
CA ILE A 28 2.61 20.67 -4.75
C ILE A 28 2.79 19.25 -5.28
N PHE A 29 2.04 18.91 -6.33
CA PHE A 29 2.10 17.61 -6.98
C PHE A 29 2.50 17.74 -8.46
N SER A 30 3.34 16.81 -8.91
CA SER A 30 3.78 16.72 -10.31
C SER A 30 2.72 16.20 -11.29
N ARG A 31 1.58 15.68 -10.81
CA ARG A 31 0.51 15.11 -11.64
C ARG A 31 -0.88 15.34 -11.05
N LYS A 32 -1.87 15.66 -11.88
CA LYS A 32 -3.28 15.87 -11.49
C LYS A 32 -3.88 14.69 -10.72
N GLN A 33 -3.55 13.46 -11.13
CA GLN A 33 -4.03 12.25 -10.46
C GLN A 33 -3.51 12.12 -9.02
N ASN A 34 -2.31 12.62 -8.74
CA ASN A 34 -1.72 12.61 -7.40
C ASN A 34 -2.42 13.62 -6.52
N LEU A 35 -2.69 14.83 -7.02
CA LEU A 35 -3.50 15.83 -6.34
C LEU A 35 -4.93 15.31 -6.06
N LYS A 36 -5.61 14.71 -7.06
CA LYS A 36 -6.95 14.10 -6.88
C LYS A 36 -6.96 13.03 -5.78
N ARG A 37 -5.92 12.20 -5.70
CA ARG A 37 -5.77 11.20 -4.63
C ARG A 37 -5.49 11.86 -3.28
N HIS A 38 -4.68 12.90 -3.25
CA HIS A 38 -4.38 13.66 -2.04
C HIS A 38 -5.61 14.37 -1.46
N PHE A 39 -6.50 14.93 -2.29
CA PHE A 39 -7.75 15.55 -1.82
C PHE A 39 -8.65 14.60 -1.00
N LEU A 40 -8.49 13.28 -1.13
CA LEU A 40 -9.21 12.31 -0.29
C LEU A 40 -8.74 12.33 1.17
N VAL A 41 -7.57 12.88 1.46
CA VAL A 41 -7.12 13.12 2.84
C VAL A 41 -7.98 14.20 3.51
N HIS A 42 -8.47 15.17 2.73
CA HIS A 42 -9.31 16.26 3.22
C HIS A 42 -10.80 15.91 3.24
N LYS A 43 -11.23 14.89 2.48
CA LYS A 43 -12.64 14.43 2.44
C LYS A 43 -12.86 13.28 3.43
N SER A 44 -13.67 13.53 4.46
CA SER A 44 -14.13 12.52 5.43
C SER A 44 -15.14 11.49 4.87
N THR A 45 -15.48 11.56 3.59
CA THR A 45 -16.45 10.65 2.96
C THR A 45 -15.76 9.37 2.46
N PHE A 46 -16.24 8.22 2.92
CA PHE A 46 -15.78 6.90 2.49
C PHE A 46 -16.04 6.68 0.98
N ASP A 47 -14.99 6.86 0.18
CA ASP A 47 -14.99 6.60 -1.26
C ASP A 47 -14.82 5.08 -1.53
N GLU A 48 -15.42 4.53 -2.59
CA GLU A 48 -15.19 3.14 -3.06
C GLU A 48 -13.69 2.84 -3.31
N ARG A 49 -12.88 3.88 -3.49
CA ARG A 49 -11.43 3.78 -3.65
C ARG A 49 -10.70 3.44 -2.35
N CYS A 50 -11.33 3.53 -1.18
CA CYS A 50 -10.77 3.11 0.11
C CYS A 50 -10.76 1.58 0.23
N LYS A 51 -9.68 0.95 -0.23
CA LYS A 51 -9.55 -0.52 -0.30
C LYS A 51 -8.79 -1.15 0.85
N ILE A 52 -8.18 -0.33 1.72
CA ILE A 52 -7.34 -0.80 2.82
C ILE A 52 -8.12 -0.60 4.11
N VAL A 53 -8.26 -1.65 4.92
CA VAL A 53 -9.03 -1.59 6.18
C VAL A 53 -8.10 -1.77 7.38
N CYS A 54 -8.31 -1.00 8.45
CA CYS A 54 -7.63 -1.24 9.72
C CYS A 54 -8.23 -2.48 10.40
N MET A 55 -7.41 -3.51 10.58
CA MET A 55 -7.85 -4.75 11.23
C MET A 55 -8.12 -4.57 12.74
N TYR A 56 -7.42 -3.66 13.41
CA TYR A 56 -7.63 -3.38 14.84
C TYR A 56 -8.96 -2.66 15.09
N CYS A 57 -9.35 -1.74 14.20
CA CYS A 57 -10.70 -1.19 14.24
C CYS A 57 -11.73 -2.30 13.95
N MET A 58 -11.49 -3.12 12.92
CA MET A 58 -12.43 -4.18 12.51
C MET A 58 -12.66 -5.20 13.64
N SER A 59 -11.63 -5.57 14.40
CA SER A 59 -11.77 -6.47 15.55
C SER A 59 -12.59 -5.87 16.69
N ASN A 60 -12.67 -4.54 16.77
CA ASN A 60 -13.48 -3.81 17.74
C ASN A 60 -14.86 -3.40 17.18
N GLY A 61 -15.30 -3.99 16.07
CA GLY A 61 -16.61 -3.71 15.47
C GLY A 61 -16.69 -2.41 14.65
N VAL A 62 -15.56 -1.72 14.45
CA VAL A 62 -15.49 -0.45 13.71
C VAL A 62 -14.80 -0.64 12.36
N SER A 63 -15.39 -0.19 11.26
CA SER A 63 -14.78 -0.29 9.92
C SER A 63 -14.11 1.02 9.50
N LYS A 64 -12.82 1.19 9.82
CA LYS A 64 -12.02 2.32 9.32
C LYS A 64 -11.25 1.91 8.07
N LYS A 65 -11.45 2.66 6.98
CA LYS A 65 -10.87 2.38 5.66
C LYS A 65 -9.98 3.55 5.21
N PHE A 66 -8.97 3.23 4.41
CA PHE A 66 -7.93 4.13 3.96
C PHE A 66 -7.66 3.97 2.47
N VAL A 67 -7.32 5.07 1.82
CA VAL A 67 -6.95 5.09 0.39
C VAL A 67 -5.51 4.63 0.19
N THR A 68 -4.61 4.90 1.15
CA THR A 68 -3.18 4.59 1.06
C THR A 68 -2.67 3.94 2.34
N ARG A 69 -1.58 3.17 2.23
CA ARG A 69 -0.92 2.53 3.40
C ARG A 69 -0.38 3.56 4.39
N LYS A 70 0.13 4.70 3.92
CA LYS A 70 0.64 5.77 4.78
C LYS A 70 -0.43 6.29 5.75
N LEU A 71 -1.65 6.50 5.25
CA LEU A 71 -2.76 6.95 6.09
C LEU A 71 -3.19 5.87 7.11
N LEU A 72 -3.15 4.60 6.72
CA LEU A 72 -3.36 3.50 7.68
C LEU A 72 -2.26 3.48 8.76
N GLN A 73 -0.99 3.66 8.38
CA GLN A 73 0.13 3.71 9.33
C GLN A 73 -0.03 4.84 10.35
N GLU A 74 -0.31 6.06 9.88
CA GLU A 74 -0.55 7.21 10.76
C GLU A 74 -1.74 6.98 11.70
N HIS A 75 -2.80 6.33 11.22
CA HIS A 75 -3.93 5.92 12.06
C HIS A 75 -3.55 4.87 13.10
N CYS A 76 -2.81 3.83 12.74
CA CYS A 76 -2.39 2.78 13.67
C CYS A 76 -1.56 3.35 14.81
N VAL A 77 -0.64 4.28 14.52
CA VAL A 77 0.16 4.96 15.55
C VAL A 77 -0.75 5.81 16.46
N LYS A 78 -1.61 6.66 15.88
CA LYS A 78 -2.42 7.60 16.67
C LYS A 78 -3.57 6.98 17.47
N VAL A 79 -4.18 5.91 16.96
CA VAL A 79 -5.43 5.34 17.51
C VAL A 79 -5.21 4.01 18.21
N HIS A 80 -4.18 3.26 17.81
CA HIS A 80 -3.91 1.93 18.36
C HIS A 80 -2.56 1.84 19.06
N ASP A 81 -1.75 2.90 19.05
CA ASP A 81 -0.36 2.89 19.53
C ASP A 81 0.47 1.75 18.89
N VAL A 82 0.17 1.45 17.62
CA VAL A 82 0.84 0.41 16.84
C VAL A 82 1.76 1.06 15.82
N GLU A 83 3.06 0.93 16.05
CA GLU A 83 4.09 1.36 15.10
C GLU A 83 4.35 0.28 14.04
N LEU A 84 4.17 0.63 12.77
CA LEU A 84 4.43 -0.26 11.63
C LEU A 84 5.83 0.00 11.09
N ARG A 85 6.76 -0.93 11.35
CA ARG A 85 8.16 -0.85 10.91
C ARG A 85 8.36 -1.41 9.51
N GLU A 86 9.19 -0.74 8.71
CA GLU A 86 9.69 -1.26 7.43
C GLU A 86 11.02 -1.97 7.65
N GLU A 87 11.15 -3.18 7.09
CA GLU A 87 12.38 -3.97 7.17
C GLU A 87 12.86 -4.36 5.77
N ILE A 88 14.13 -4.09 5.48
CA ILE A 88 14.78 -4.46 4.23
C ILE A 88 15.70 -5.65 4.53
N LYS A 89 15.35 -6.82 3.99
CA LYS A 89 16.18 -8.03 4.04
C LYS A 89 16.73 -8.35 2.66
N THR A 90 18.02 -8.63 2.60
CA THR A 90 18.67 -9.19 1.41
C THR A 90 18.90 -10.67 1.62
N PHE A 91 18.88 -11.43 0.52
CA PHE A 91 19.07 -12.87 0.52
C PHE A 91 20.08 -13.21 -0.55
N SER A 92 21.01 -14.11 -0.25
CA SER A 92 22.03 -14.58 -1.18
C SER A 92 21.41 -15.41 -2.32
N SER A 93 20.25 -16.03 -2.08
CA SER A 93 19.59 -16.89 -3.04
C SER A 93 18.06 -16.89 -2.91
N LYS A 94 17.38 -17.31 -3.99
CA LYS A 94 15.93 -17.51 -3.99
C LYS A 94 15.48 -18.59 -2.98
N SER A 95 16.33 -19.59 -2.73
CA SER A 95 16.04 -20.68 -1.79
C SER A 95 16.05 -20.20 -0.34
N GLU A 96 17.01 -19.34 0.00
CA GLU A 96 17.08 -18.69 1.31
C GLU A 96 15.85 -17.81 1.57
N PHE A 97 15.48 -16.97 0.60
CA PHE A 97 14.24 -16.19 0.65
C PHE A 97 13.00 -17.07 0.89
N LYS A 98 12.88 -18.22 0.21
CA LYS A 98 11.76 -19.14 0.40
C LYS A 98 11.72 -19.73 1.81
N LYS A 99 12.87 -20.10 2.39
CA LYS A 99 12.95 -20.60 3.77
C LYS A 99 12.44 -19.54 4.74
N TRP A 100 12.99 -18.32 4.67
CA TRP A 100 12.52 -17.18 5.45
C TRP A 100 11.02 -16.94 5.29
N GLN A 101 10.52 -16.94 4.05
CA GLN A 101 9.10 -16.72 3.78
C GLN A 101 8.23 -17.81 4.45
N LEU A 102 8.62 -19.08 4.38
CA LEU A 102 7.91 -20.19 5.02
C LEU A 102 7.93 -20.07 6.54
N ASP A 103 9.06 -19.69 7.13
CA ASP A 103 9.22 -19.54 8.57
C ASP A 103 8.37 -18.40 9.11
N VAL A 104 8.32 -17.25 8.41
CA VAL A 104 7.42 -16.13 8.74
C VAL A 104 5.95 -16.57 8.63
N GLN A 105 5.58 -17.29 7.57
CA GLN A 105 4.21 -17.78 7.40
C GLN A 105 3.78 -18.74 8.51
N ARG A 106 4.67 -19.64 8.94
CA ARG A 106 4.42 -20.60 10.03
C ARG A 106 4.29 -19.89 11.37
N SER A 107 5.27 -19.06 11.73
CA SER A 107 5.31 -18.35 13.02
C SER A 107 4.14 -17.39 13.20
N THR A 108 3.83 -16.59 12.19
CA THR A 108 2.77 -15.58 12.27
C THR A 108 1.39 -16.08 11.83
N LYS A 109 1.30 -17.37 11.42
CA LYS A 109 0.09 -17.96 10.81
C LYS A 109 -0.47 -17.06 9.70
N CYS A 110 0.43 -16.60 8.83
CA CYS A 110 0.12 -15.72 7.71
C CYS A 110 0.35 -16.41 6.37
N ARG A 111 -0.16 -15.82 5.29
CA ARG A 111 0.09 -16.26 3.91
C ARG A 111 0.45 -15.06 3.06
N PHE A 112 1.57 -15.18 2.35
CA PHE A 112 1.95 -14.22 1.33
C PHE A 112 1.34 -14.61 -0.02
N VAL A 113 0.69 -13.66 -0.68
CA VAL A 113 0.05 -13.85 -1.98
C VAL A 113 0.52 -12.76 -2.92
N SER A 114 0.85 -13.14 -4.15
CA SER A 114 1.11 -12.18 -5.22
C SER A 114 -0.19 -11.81 -5.92
N THR A 115 -0.53 -10.53 -5.94
CA THR A 115 -1.68 -10.04 -6.74
C THR A 115 -1.31 -9.75 -8.19
N ARG A 116 -0.01 -9.72 -8.52
CA ARG A 116 0.52 -9.33 -9.84
C ARG A 116 1.70 -10.21 -10.24
N GLY A 117 2.03 -10.22 -11.52
CA GLY A 117 3.24 -10.88 -12.02
C GLY A 117 4.54 -10.13 -11.64
N ILE A 118 5.67 -10.73 -12.00
CA ILE A 118 6.99 -10.10 -11.87
C ILE A 118 7.07 -8.90 -12.82
N ASN A 119 7.49 -7.75 -12.30
CA ASN A 119 7.74 -6.54 -13.08
C ASN A 119 9.22 -6.44 -13.43
N LYS A 120 9.54 -6.22 -14.70
CA LYS A 120 10.91 -5.90 -15.15
C LYS A 120 11.07 -4.37 -15.08
N VAL A 121 12.07 -3.89 -14.34
CA VAL A 121 12.44 -2.46 -14.34
C VAL A 121 13.59 -2.19 -15.32
N ALA A 122 13.80 -0.92 -15.68
CA ALA A 122 14.76 -0.48 -16.71
C ALA A 122 16.17 -1.07 -16.55
N ASN A 123 16.60 -1.33 -15.31
CA ASN A 123 17.93 -1.88 -15.00
C ASN A 123 17.99 -3.42 -15.05
N GLY A 124 17.03 -4.09 -15.69
CA GLY A 124 16.94 -5.56 -15.75
C GLY A 124 16.49 -6.25 -14.46
N VAL A 125 16.41 -5.51 -13.34
CA VAL A 125 15.94 -6.03 -12.04
C VAL A 125 14.48 -6.51 -12.14
N LYS A 126 14.21 -7.66 -11.52
CA LYS A 126 12.88 -8.27 -11.43
C LYS A 126 12.27 -7.98 -10.07
N LYS A 127 11.14 -7.25 -10.04
CA LYS A 127 10.40 -6.91 -8.80
C LYS A 127 9.13 -7.73 -8.69
N LEU A 128 8.97 -8.44 -7.58
CA LEU A 128 7.75 -9.16 -7.20
C LEU A 128 7.22 -8.57 -5.89
N TYR A 129 5.92 -8.26 -5.85
CA TYR A 129 5.26 -7.75 -4.66
C TYR A 129 4.39 -8.86 -4.06
N LEU A 130 4.68 -9.20 -2.81
CA LEU A 130 3.91 -10.19 -2.05
C LEU A 130 3.19 -9.47 -0.91
N ASN A 131 1.87 -9.67 -0.82
CA ASN A 131 1.06 -9.09 0.24
C ASN A 131 0.71 -10.18 1.26
N CYS A 132 0.76 -9.86 2.55
CA CYS A 132 0.24 -10.73 3.59
C CYS A 132 -1.30 -10.76 3.55
N HIS A 133 -1.95 -11.88 3.81
CA HIS A 133 -3.42 -11.94 3.89
C HIS A 133 -3.99 -11.05 5.01
N ARG A 134 -3.17 -10.74 6.01
CA ARG A 134 -3.49 -9.84 7.13
C ARG A 134 -3.17 -8.37 6.84
N ASP A 135 -2.79 -8.03 5.62
CA ASP A 135 -2.39 -6.67 5.24
C ASP A 135 -3.57 -5.72 4.97
N GLY A 136 -4.79 -6.08 5.43
CA GLY A 136 -5.96 -5.21 5.34
C GLY A 136 -6.58 -5.06 3.94
N TYR A 137 -6.10 -5.81 2.93
CA TYR A 137 -6.77 -5.93 1.62
C TYR A 137 -8.00 -6.86 1.73
N PHE A 138 -9.04 -6.41 2.41
CA PHE A 138 -10.29 -7.15 2.52
C PHE A 138 -11.30 -6.66 1.48
N ASN A 139 -11.40 -7.36 0.35
CA ASN A 139 -12.49 -7.19 -0.61
C ASN A 139 -13.46 -8.37 -0.48
N ARG A 140 -14.40 -8.32 0.48
CA ARG A 140 -15.55 -9.23 0.39
C ARG A 140 -16.50 -8.66 -0.67
N LYS A 141 -16.30 -9.05 -1.93
CA LYS A 141 -17.40 -8.97 -2.90
C LYS A 141 -18.44 -10.00 -2.47
N LEU A 142 -19.45 -9.56 -1.73
CA LEU A 142 -20.61 -10.40 -1.41
C LEU A 142 -21.54 -10.62 -2.63
N ASN A 143 -21.25 -10.02 -3.79
CA ASN A 143 -22.09 -10.13 -4.98
C ASN A 143 -21.36 -10.84 -6.12
N SER A 144 -20.89 -12.05 -5.86
CA SER A 144 -20.72 -13.02 -6.94
C SER A 144 -21.33 -14.31 -6.47
N ILE A 145 -22.63 -14.47 -6.76
CA ILE A 145 -23.22 -15.79 -6.95
C ILE A 145 -22.30 -16.47 -7.97
N ARG A 146 -21.41 -17.35 -7.50
CA ARG A 146 -20.63 -18.18 -8.39
C ARG A 146 -21.65 -19.03 -9.15
N LYS A 147 -21.95 -18.70 -10.40
CA LYS A 147 -22.66 -19.65 -11.27
C LYS A 147 -21.80 -20.90 -11.31
N LEU A 148 -22.38 -22.01 -10.86
CA LEU A 148 -21.77 -23.32 -10.92
C LEU A 148 -21.42 -23.59 -12.39
N LYS A 149 -20.16 -23.96 -12.68
CA LYS A 149 -19.79 -24.35 -14.05
C LYS A 149 -20.53 -25.64 -14.38
N SER A 150 -21.47 -25.59 -15.32
CA SER A 150 -22.06 -26.77 -15.93
C SER A 150 -21.04 -27.35 -16.91
N GLN A 151 -20.31 -28.37 -16.46
CA GLN A 151 -19.36 -29.19 -17.23
C GLN A 151 -18.04 -28.53 -17.65
N GLY A 152 -16.94 -29.23 -17.36
CA GLY A 152 -15.60 -28.89 -17.81
C GLY A 152 -15.30 -29.55 -19.16
N SER A 153 -14.69 -28.80 -20.09
CA SER A 153 -14.11 -29.41 -21.29
C SER A 153 -12.88 -30.23 -20.89
N ASN A 154 -12.96 -31.55 -21.08
CA ASN A 154 -11.79 -32.42 -21.10
C ASN A 154 -10.83 -31.91 -22.17
N LYS A 155 -9.61 -31.54 -21.75
CA LYS A 155 -8.49 -31.37 -22.68
C LYS A 155 -7.74 -32.70 -22.70
N THR A 156 -7.94 -33.47 -23.76
CA THR A 156 -7.10 -34.62 -24.11
C THR A 156 -5.80 -34.15 -24.77
N ASN A 157 -4.70 -34.75 -24.28
CA ASN A 157 -3.32 -34.82 -24.75
C ASN A 157 -2.61 -33.53 -25.19
#